data_AF-A0A1E4R851-F1
#
_entry.id   AF-A0A1E4R851-F1
#
_cell.length_a   1.000
_cell.length_b   1.000
_cell.length_c   1.000
_cell.angle_alpha   90.00
_cell.angle_beta   90.00
_cell.angle_gamma   90.00
#
_symmetry.space_group_name_H-M   'P 1'
#
loop_
_entity.id
_entity.type
_entity.pdbx_description
1 polymer ?
#
loop_
_entity_poly.entity_id
_entity_poly.type
_entity_poly.pdbx_seq_one_letter_code
_entity_poly.pdbx_strand_id
1 'polypeptide(L)'
;MAVSAEVDVLHEVVYDESRLKKDWVLCLQWCKYNYSDGTSEEGYRFIWRRPNGHLQPAMGQARIPNLYVAEALMSKARAEGWGHFSNNTTKDDNK
;
A
#
# COMPACT_ATOMS: atom_id res chain seq x y z
N MET A 1 -19.30 -12.18 8.99
CA MET A 1 -18.78 -12.83 7.77
C MET A 1 -17.71 -11.93 7.21
N ALA A 2 -16.50 -12.45 6.93
CA ALA A 2 -15.47 -11.64 6.28
C ALA A 2 -15.91 -11.39 4.83
N VAL A 3 -16.17 -10.13 4.49
CA VAL A 3 -16.53 -9.73 3.13
C VAL A 3 -15.24 -9.80 2.31
N SER A 4 -15.16 -10.75 1.38
CA SER A 4 -14.07 -10.77 0.39
C SER A 4 -14.28 -9.61 -0.58
N ALA A 5 -13.25 -8.78 -0.74
CA ALA A 5 -13.24 -7.72 -1.73
C ALA A 5 -12.28 -8.09 -2.87
N GLU A 6 -12.79 -8.09 -4.10
CA GLU A 6 -11.93 -8.07 -5.29
C GLU A 6 -11.38 -6.64 -5.44
N VAL A 7 -10.12 -6.50 -5.86
CA VAL A 7 -9.46 -5.20 -5.94
C VAL A 7 -8.94 -4.97 -7.35
N ASP A 8 -9.53 -4.01 -8.04
CA ASP A 8 -9.06 -3.52 -9.34
C ASP A 8 -8.06 -2.39 -9.12
N VAL A 9 -6.86 -2.52 -9.71
CA VAL A 9 -5.85 -1.46 -9.67
C VAL A 9 -6.06 -0.53 -10.87
N LEU A 10 -6.42 0.72 -10.58
CA LEU A 10 -6.69 1.74 -11.60
C LEU A 10 -5.44 2.54 -11.95
N HIS A 11 -4.66 2.92 -10.92
CA HIS A 11 -3.38 3.59 -11.08
C HIS A 11 -2.35 3.06 -10.09
N GLU A 12 -1.08 3.09 -10.47
CA GLU A 12 0.05 2.72 -9.61
C GLU A 12 1.22 3.67 -9.84
N VAL A 13 1.89 4.04 -8.76
CA VAL A 13 3.21 4.68 -8.76
C VAL A 13 4.18 3.82 -7.95
N VAL A 14 5.39 3.67 -8.48
CA VAL A 14 6.48 2.89 -7.89
C VAL A 14 7.46 3.86 -7.22
N TYR A 15 7.87 3.57 -5.99
CA TYR A 15 8.80 4.45 -5.26
C TYR A 15 10.19 4.50 -5.91
N ASP A 16 10.73 3.35 -6.31
CA ASP A 16 12.05 3.24 -6.95
C ASP A 16 11.97 2.31 -8.17
N GLU A 17 11.85 2.91 -9.35
CA GLU A 17 11.75 2.16 -10.61
C GLU A 17 12.99 1.30 -10.90
N SER A 18 14.17 1.68 -10.37
CA SER A 18 15.42 0.96 -10.64
C SER A 18 15.46 -0.44 -10.01
N ARG A 19 14.63 -0.65 -8.96
CA ARG A 19 14.46 -1.90 -8.22
C ARG A 19 13.39 -2.81 -8.82
N LEU A 20 12.62 -2.33 -9.80
CA LEU A 20 11.63 -3.16 -10.48
C LEU A 20 12.29 -4.42 -11.05
N LYS A 21 11.64 -5.55 -10.83
CA LYS A 21 12.10 -6.90 -11.22
C LYS A 21 13.39 -7.40 -10.57
N LYS A 22 14.04 -6.61 -9.72
CA LYS A 22 15.28 -6.97 -9.03
C LYS A 22 15.03 -7.25 -7.56
N ASP A 23 14.18 -6.45 -6.95
CA ASP A 23 13.92 -6.51 -5.51
C ASP A 23 12.45 -6.13 -5.21
N TRP A 24 12.08 -6.21 -3.95
CA TRP A 24 10.84 -5.68 -3.44
C TRP A 24 10.80 -4.16 -3.59
N VAL A 25 9.68 -3.65 -4.08
CA VAL A 25 9.47 -2.21 -4.22
C VAL A 25 8.11 -1.80 -3.66
N LEU A 26 8.12 -0.68 -2.93
CA LEU A 26 6.91 -0.10 -2.38
C LEU A 26 6.19 0.66 -3.49
N CYS A 27 4.90 0.40 -3.63
CA CYS A 27 4.02 1.07 -4.56
C CYS A 27 2.87 1.76 -3.83
N LEU A 28 2.40 2.86 -4.40
CA LEU A 28 1.14 3.49 -4.05
C LEU A 28 0.15 3.20 -5.18
N GLN A 29 -0.99 2.61 -4.85
CA GLN A 29 -2.04 2.29 -5.82
C GLN A 29 -3.31 3.07 -5.53
N TRP A 30 -4.01 3.51 -6.58
CA TRP A 30 -5.43 3.88 -6.54
C TRP A 30 -6.24 2.69 -7.05
N CYS A 31 -7.13 2.19 -6.21
CA CYS A 31 -7.87 0.97 -6.46
C CYS A 31 -9.37 1.17 -6.30
N LYS A 32 -10.13 0.29 -6.96
CA LYS A 32 -11.53 0.05 -6.69
C LYS A 32 -11.69 -1.28 -5.96
N TYR A 33 -12.34 -1.23 -4.81
CA TYR A 33 -12.68 -2.37 -3.97
C TYR A 33 -14.10 -2.77 -4.29
N ASN A 34 -14.28 -3.95 -4.90
CA ASN A 34 -15.59 -4.50 -5.22
C ASN A 34 -15.97 -5.50 -4.12
N TYR A 35 -16.95 -5.14 -3.31
CA TYR A 35 -17.43 -5.98 -2.21
C TYR A 35 -18.48 -6.98 -2.69
N SER A 36 -18.59 -8.10 -1.99
CA SER A 36 -19.50 -9.19 -2.37
C SER A 36 -20.98 -8.83 -2.27
N ASP A 37 -21.33 -7.73 -1.60
CA ASP A 37 -22.70 -7.19 -1.52
C ASP A 37 -23.07 -6.30 -2.73
N GLY A 38 -22.17 -6.20 -3.72
CA GLY A 38 -22.35 -5.38 -4.92
C GLY A 38 -22.00 -3.91 -4.72
N THR A 39 -21.61 -3.50 -3.51
CA THR A 39 -21.06 -2.16 -3.29
C THR A 39 -19.62 -2.08 -3.78
N SER A 40 -19.19 -0.87 -4.11
CA SER A 40 -17.78 -0.63 -4.41
C SER A 40 -17.30 0.67 -3.81
N GLU A 41 -16.06 0.67 -3.34
CA GLU A 41 -15.39 1.86 -2.83
C GLU A 41 -14.08 2.07 -3.57
N GLU A 42 -13.71 3.33 -3.77
CA GLU A 42 -12.41 3.67 -4.33
C GLU A 42 -11.48 4.21 -3.24
N GLY A 43 -10.19 3.98 -3.37
CA GLY A 43 -9.23 4.41 -2.37
C GLY A 43 -7.79 4.09 -2.72
N TYR A 44 -6.89 4.71 -1.98
CA TYR A 44 -5.47 4.45 -2.04
C TYR A 44 -5.04 3.32 -1.11
N ARG A 45 -3.96 2.64 -1.47
CA ARG A 45 -3.22 1.73 -0.59
C ARG A 45 -1.75 1.73 -0.90
N PHE A 46 -0.95 1.45 0.13
CA PHE A 46 0.45 1.06 -0.04
C PHE A 46 0.56 -0.45 -0.19
N ILE A 47 1.34 -0.92 -1.16
CA ILE A 47 1.56 -2.36 -1.38
C ILE A 47 3.01 -2.63 -1.77
N TRP A 48 3.50 -3.80 -1.39
CA TRP A 48 4.79 -4.29 -1.85
C TRP A 48 4.63 -5.13 -3.11
N ARG A 49 5.37 -4.77 -4.15
CA ARG A 49 5.52 -5.54 -5.39
C ARG A 49 6.77 -6.40 -5.29
N ARG A 50 6.64 -7.69 -5.62
CA ARG A 50 7.73 -8.67 -5.60
C ARG A 50 8.65 -8.52 -6.82
N PRO A 51 9.88 -9.06 -6.77
CA PRO A 51 10.79 -9.10 -7.92
C PRO A 51 10.21 -9.85 -9.13
N ASN A 52 9.37 -10.86 -8.90
CA ASN A 52 8.69 -11.56 -10.00
C ASN A 52 7.54 -10.75 -10.62
N GLY A 53 7.29 -9.52 -10.15
CA GLY A 53 6.24 -8.62 -10.63
C GLY A 53 4.87 -8.87 -10.01
N HIS A 54 4.68 -9.93 -9.21
CA HIS A 54 3.41 -10.22 -8.55
C HIS A 54 3.19 -9.29 -7.35
N LEU A 55 1.93 -8.93 -7.13
CA LEU A 55 1.50 -8.22 -5.93
C LEU A 55 1.35 -9.23 -4.78
N GLN A 56 1.79 -8.84 -3.58
CA GLN A 56 1.41 -9.55 -2.37
C GLN A 56 0.25 -8.80 -1.70
N PRO A 57 -1.00 -9.26 -1.89
CA PRO A 57 -2.11 -8.72 -1.12
C PRO A 57 -1.89 -9.08 0.36
N ALA A 58 -1.52 -8.10 1.17
CA ALA A 58 -1.54 -8.27 2.61
C ALA A 58 -3.00 -8.17 3.08
N MET A 59 -3.53 -9.24 3.66
CA MET A 59 -4.84 -9.20 4.31
C MET A 59 -4.84 -8.11 5.39
N GLY A 60 -5.89 -7.29 5.43
CA GLY A 60 -6.03 -6.24 6.45
C GLY A 60 -5.40 -4.88 6.12
N GLN A 61 -5.02 -4.61 4.87
CA GLN A 61 -4.65 -3.25 4.48
C GLN A 61 -5.85 -2.31 4.56
N ALA A 62 -5.69 -1.21 5.30
CA ALA A 62 -6.68 -0.15 5.36
C ALA A 62 -6.75 0.60 4.02
N ARG A 63 -7.97 0.81 3.52
CA ARG A 63 -8.24 1.74 2.42
C ARG A 63 -7.99 3.16 2.91
N ILE A 64 -7.20 3.93 2.16
CA ILE A 64 -7.00 5.35 2.39
C ILE A 64 -7.96 6.10 1.44
N PRO A 65 -8.94 6.87 1.94
CA PRO A 65 -9.95 7.47 1.07
C PRO A 65 -9.39 8.46 0.03
N ASN A 66 -8.38 9.24 0.41
CA ASN A 66 -7.67 10.18 -0.46
C ASN A 66 -6.28 10.51 0.09
N LEU A 67 -5.42 11.12 -0.73
CA LEU A 67 -4.04 11.46 -0.32
C LEU A 67 -3.96 12.52 0.78
N TYR A 68 -4.93 13.44 0.89
CA TYR A 68 -4.95 14.42 1.99
C TYR A 68 -5.02 13.76 3.36
N VAL A 69 -5.76 12.65 3.49
CA VAL A 69 -5.80 11.87 4.75
C VAL A 69 -4.42 11.27 5.06
N ALA A 70 -3.75 10.68 4.07
CA ALA A 70 -2.41 10.13 4.26
C ALA A 70 -1.40 11.22 4.65
N GLU A 71 -1.42 12.37 3.96
CA GLU A 71 -0.59 13.54 4.26
C GLU A 71 -0.83 14.08 5.67
N ALA A 72 -2.10 14.19 6.08
CA ALA A 72 -2.46 14.62 7.43
C ALA A 72 -1.91 13.66 8.50
N LEU A 73 -2.02 12.34 8.29
CA LEU A 73 -1.46 11.33 9.20
C LEU A 73 0.08 11.41 9.26
N MET A 74 0.76 11.52 8.12
CA MET A 74 2.20 11.71 8.05
C MET A 74 2.66 13.00 8.73
N SER A 75 1.89 14.08 8.59
CA SER A 75 2.16 15.35 9.27
C SER A 75 2.02 15.23 10.79
N LYS A 76 0.98 14.53 11.28
CA LYS A 76 0.79 14.28 12.71
C LYS A 76 1.92 13.45 13.31
N ALA A 77 2.32 12.36 12.64
CA ALA A 77 3.45 11.54 13.09
C ALA A 77 4.77 12.34 13.20
N ARG A 78 5.01 13.26 12.25
CA ARG A 78 6.16 14.17 12.29
C ARG A 78 6.05 15.18 13.44
N ALA A 79 4.88 15.76 13.65
CA ALA A 79 4.64 16.71 14.74
C ALA A 79 4.78 16.06 16.13
N GLU A 80 4.41 14.79 16.27
CA GLU A 80 4.60 13.98 17.48
C GLU A 80 6.06 13.50 17.66
N GLY A 81 6.95 13.80 16.71
CA GLY A 81 8.38 13.57 16.84
C GLY A 81 8.85 12.15 16.51
N TRP A 82 8.00 11.27 15.96
CA TRP A 82 8.39 9.90 15.60
C TRP A 82 8.32 9.60 14.10
N GLY A 83 7.80 10.52 13.29
CA GLY A 83 7.70 10.36 11.82
C GLY A 83 9.03 10.26 11.06
N HIS A 84 10.17 10.34 11.75
CA HIS A 84 11.52 10.19 11.17
C HIS A 84 12.22 8.90 11.60
N PHE A 85 11.56 8.03 12.36
CA PHE A 85 12.15 6.77 12.78
C PHE A 85 12.45 5.89 11.57
N SER A 86 13.72 5.57 11.38
CA SER A 86 14.19 4.61 10.38
C SER A 86 15.00 3.54 11.08
N ASN A 87 14.57 2.29 11.00
CA ASN A 87 15.39 1.17 11.43
C ASN A 87 16.23 0.69 10.25
N ASN A 88 17.54 0.57 10.44
CA ASN A 88 18.48 0.09 9.42
C ASN A 88 18.52 -1.44 9.32
N THR A 89 17.46 -2.13 9.74
CA THR A 89 17.35 -3.58 9.62
C THR A 89 16.93 -3.88 8.19
N THR A 90 17.87 -4.40 7.40
CA THR A 90 17.58 -5.10 6.14
C THR A 90 16.58 -6.20 6.47
N LYS A 91 15.29 -5.91 6.31
CA LYS A 91 14.23 -6.89 6.46
C LYS A 91 14.33 -7.83 5.27
N ASP A 92 15.07 -8.92 5.44
CA ASP A 92 14.89 -10.18 4.70
C ASP A 92 13.53 -10.82 5.11
N ASP A 93 12.47 -10.01 5.14
CA ASP A 93 11.16 -10.45 5.57
C ASP A 93 10.49 -11.14 4.37
N ASN A 94 10.46 -12.48 4.47
CA ASN A 94 9.72 -13.47 3.69
C ASN A 94 10.60 -14.35 2.78
N LYS A 95 11.40 -15.21 3.42
CA LYS A 95 11.82 -16.49 2.83
C LYS A 95 10.70 -17.51 2.94
#